data_AF-A0AAD2X9F0-F1
#
_entry.id   AF-A0AAD2X9F0-F1
#
_cell.length_a   1.000
_cell.length_b   1.000
_cell.length_c   1.000
_cell.angle_alpha   90.00
_cell.angle_beta   90.00
_cell.angle_gamma   90.00
#
_symmetry.space_group_name_H-M   'P 1'
#
loop_
_entity.id
_entity.type
_entity.pdbx_description
1 polymer ?
#
loop_
_entity_poly.entity_id
_entity_poly.type
_entity_poly.pdbx_seq_one_letter_code
_entity_poly.pdbx_strand_id
1 'polypeptide(L)' 'MESKSFEELERLKQEGRIGWVEFLQQSEYSESYQQWLADRGAEPDEDNAELFLEQTDAMFLESQDLLM' A
#
# COMPACT_ATOMS: atom_id res chain seq x y z
N MET A 1 -10.40 7.19 -14.54
CA MET A 1 -10.67 6.24 -13.45
C MET A 1 -10.39 7.01 -12.17
N GLU A 2 -11.39 7.16 -11.32
CA GLU A 2 -11.25 7.94 -10.08
C GLU A 2 -10.48 7.06 -9.09
N SER A 3 -9.15 7.24 -9.03
CA SER A 3 -8.34 6.65 -7.97
C SER A 3 -8.88 7.18 -6.64
N LYS A 4 -9.27 6.28 -5.73
CA LYS A 4 -9.79 6.71 -4.42
C LYS A 4 -8.62 7.31 -3.63
N SER A 5 -8.87 8.42 -2.95
CA SER A 5 -7.89 8.99 -2.03
C SER A 5 -7.57 7.98 -0.93
N PHE A 6 -6.30 7.97 -0.49
CA PHE A 6 -5.79 7.10 0.57
C PHE A 6 -6.71 7.09 1.81
N GLU A 7 -7.17 8.26 2.24
CA GLU A 7 -8.10 8.43 3.37
C GLU A 7 -9.42 7.66 3.21
N GLU A 8 -9.97 7.57 2.00
CA GLU A 8 -11.22 6.83 1.76
C GLU A 8 -10.98 5.32 1.79
N LEU A 9 -9.84 4.87 1.26
CA LEU A 9 -9.45 3.46 1.32
C LEU A 9 -9.15 3.03 2.75
N GLU A 10 -8.55 3.90 3.57
CA GLU A 10 -8.29 3.61 4.98
C GLU A 10 -9.58 3.40 5.75
N ARG A 11 -10.58 4.25 5.51
CA ARG A 11 -11.91 4.09 6.10
C ARG A 11 -12.54 2.77 5.70
N LEU A 12 -12.50 2.42 4.41
CA LEU A 12 -13.03 1.15 3.93
C LEU A 12 -12.29 -0.05 4.54
N LYS A 13 -10.97 0.04 4.73
CA LYS A 13 -10.16 -1.00 5.38
C LYS A 13 -10.50 -1.14 6.86
N GLN A 14 -10.65 -0.03 7.59
CA GLN A 14 -11.06 -0.02 9.00
C GLN A 14 -12.49 -0.55 9.20
N GLU A 15 -13.39 -0.27 8.25
CA GLU A 15 -14.75 -0.86 8.22
C GLU A 15 -14.74 -2.36 7.84
N GLY A 16 -13.59 -2.93 7.47
CA GLY A 16 -13.45 -4.32 7.03
C GLY A 16 -14.08 -4.59 5.67
N ARG A 17 -14.27 -3.54 4.85
CA ARG A 17 -14.91 -3.62 3.53
C ARG A 17 -13.95 -3.97 2.41
N ILE A 18 -12.66 -3.67 2.57
CA ILE A 18 -11.59 -4.00 1.62
C ILE A 18 -10.39 -4.62 2.34
N GLY A 19 -9.61 -5.41 1.61
CA GLY A 19 -8.31 -5.96 2.03
C GLY A 19 -7.16 -4.97 1.81
N TRP A 20 -5.95 -5.35 2.24
CA TRP A 20 -4.72 -4.60 1.94
C TRP A 20 -4.37 -4.66 0.45
N VAL A 21 -4.65 -5.79 -0.22
CA VAL A 21 -4.45 -5.91 -1.67
C VAL A 21 -5.31 -4.93 -2.45
N GLU A 22 -6.60 -4.83 -2.08
CA GLU A 22 -7.54 -3.91 -2.71
C GLU A 22 -7.23 -2.46 -2.37
N PHE A 23 -6.76 -2.19 -1.15
CA PHE A 23 -6.26 -0.88 -0.73
C PHE A 23 -5.13 -0.42 -1.65
N LEU A 24 -4.10 -1.24 -1.83
CA LEU A 24 -2.95 -0.88 -2.67
C LEU A 24 -3.34 -0.71 -4.14
N GLN A 25 -4.14 -1.63 -4.70
CA GLN A 25 -4.59 -1.56 -6.10
C GLN A 25 -5.49 -0.35 -6.40
N GLN A 26 -6.28 0.12 -5.43
CA GLN A 26 -7.15 1.29 -5.61
C GLN A 26 -6.46 2.61 -5.25
N SER A 27 -5.31 2.54 -4.58
CA SER A 27 -4.49 3.69 -4.20
C SER A 27 -3.50 4.08 -5.31
N GLU A 28 -2.80 5.19 -5.10
CA GLU A 28 -1.66 5.59 -5.93
C GLU A 28 -0.50 4.59 -5.92
N TYR A 29 -0.41 3.73 -4.91
CA TYR A 29 0.63 2.72 -4.80
C TYR A 29 0.39 1.49 -5.67
N SER A 30 -0.70 1.43 -6.44
CA SER A 30 -1.02 0.28 -7.29
C SER A 30 0.14 -0.08 -8.21
N GLU A 31 0.71 0.90 -8.91
CA GLU A 31 1.81 0.66 -9.84
C GLU A 31 3.08 0.22 -9.10
N SER A 32 3.42 0.89 -7.99
CA SER A 32 4.58 0.56 -7.16
C SER A 32 4.47 -0.84 -6.54
N TYR A 33 3.30 -1.22 -6.06
CA TYR A 33 3.03 -2.53 -5.50
C TYR A 33 3.13 -3.63 -6.56
N GLN A 34 2.56 -3.41 -7.76
CA GLN A 34 2.70 -4.36 -8.87
C GLN A 34 4.16 -4.55 -9.30
N GLN A 35 4.95 -3.47 -9.35
CA GLN A 35 6.38 -3.58 -9.65
C GLN A 35 7.13 -4.34 -8.55
N TRP A 36 6.83 -4.06 -7.29
CA TRP A 36 7.45 -4.73 -6.15
C TRP A 36 7.17 -6.24 -6.13
N LEU A 37 5.94 -6.63 -6.48
CA LEU A 37 5.57 -8.04 -6.65
C LEU A 37 6.32 -8.69 -7.83
N ALA A 38 6.37 -8.01 -8.97
CA ALA A 38 7.02 -8.51 -10.17
C ALA A 38 8.53 -8.70 -9.97
N ASP A 39 9.20 -7.78 -9.26
CA ASP A 39 10.62 -7.86 -8.95
C ASP A 39 10.95 -9.08 -8.07
N ARG A 40 10.05 -9.40 -7.14
CA ARG A 40 10.18 -10.53 -6.21
C ARG A 40 9.67 -11.86 -6.77
N GLY A 41 8.92 -11.82 -7.88
CA GLY A 41 8.17 -12.98 -8.36
C GLY A 41 7.08 -13.42 -7.38
N ALA A 42 6.50 -12.48 -6.63
CA ALA A 42 5.46 -12.71 -5.65
C ALA A 42 4.06 -12.43 -6.23
N GLU A 43 3.04 -13.01 -5.63
CA GLU A 43 1.64 -12.79 -6.02
C GLU A 43 0.98 -11.71 -5.16
N PRO A 44 -0.05 -11.02 -5.67
CA PRO A 44 -0.81 -10.06 -4.87
C PRO A 44 -1.67 -10.77 -3.83
N ASP A 45 -1.20 -10.81 -2.59
CA ASP A 45 -1.88 -11.37 -1.41
C ASP A 45 -1.77 -10.43 -0.19
N GLU A 46 -2.57 -10.70 0.84
CA GLU A 46 -2.65 -9.85 2.04
C GLU A 46 -1.30 -9.77 2.77
N ASP A 47 -0.54 -10.86 2.87
CA ASP A 47 0.78 -10.88 3.51
C ASP A 47 1.78 -10.00 2.75
N ASN A 48 1.81 -10.10 1.42
CA ASN A 48 2.67 -9.28 0.57
C ASN A 48 2.25 -7.81 0.54
N ALA A 49 0.94 -7.53 0.60
CA ALA A 49 0.43 -6.16 0.68
C ALA A 49 0.80 -5.50 2.00
N GLU A 50 0.68 -6.22 3.13
CA GLU A 50 1.11 -5.74 4.44
C GLU A 50 2.62 -5.50 4.46
N LEU A 51 3.42 -6.43 3.94
CA LEU A 51 4.88 -6.28 3.86
C LEU A 51 5.35 -5.10 2.99
N PHE A 52 4.60 -4.80 1.92
CA PHE A 52 4.85 -3.62 1.08
C PHE A 52 4.55 -2.32 1.84
N LEU A 53 3.43 -2.27 2.55
CA LEU A 53 3.05 -1.12 3.38
C LEU A 53 4.05 -0.92 4.52
N GLU A 54 4.45 -1.97 5.23
CA GLU A 54 5.46 -1.86 6.29
C GLU A 54 6.79 -1.30 5.78
N GLN A 55 7.25 -1.73 4.60
CA GLN A 55 8.46 -1.17 3.98
C GLN A 55 8.26 0.27 3.50
N THR A 56 7.10 0.59 2.94
CA THR A 56 6.82 1.93 2.39
C THR A 56 6.61 2.95 3.51
N ASP A 57 5.92 2.56 4.58
CA ASP A 57 5.72 3.35 5.79
C ASP A 57 7.06 3.60 6.49
N ALA A 58 7.92 2.58 6.59
CA ALA A 58 9.29 2.74 7.10
C ALA A 58 10.13 3.71 6.24
N MET A 59 10.03 3.64 4.92
CA MET A 59 10.71 4.59 4.02
C MET A 59 10.13 6.01 4.12
N PHE A 60 8.83 6.15 4.37
CA PHE A 60 8.17 7.45 4.54
C PHE A 60 8.51 8.10 5.90
N LEU A 61 8.62 7.29 6.96
CA LEU A 61 9.09 7.70 8.29
C LEU A 61 10.58 8.05 8.28
N GLU A 62 11.44 7.29 7.62
CA GLU A 62 12.87 7.62 7.48
C GLU A 62 13.06 8.94 6.70
N SER A 63 12.19 9.22 5.73
CA SER A 63 12.20 10.50 5.01
C SER A 63 11.65 11.68 5.82
N GLN A 64 10.90 11.46 6.90
CA GLN A 64 10.42 12.49 7.83
C GLN A 64 11.34 12.68 9.05
N ASP A 65 12.09 11.65 9.46
CA ASP A 65 13.03 11.72 10.60
C ASP A 65 14.31 12.51 10.24
N LEU A 66 14.59 12.75 8.95
CA LEU A 66 15.71 13.58 8.50
C LEU A 66 15.47 15.11 8.62
N LEU A 67 14.41 15.53 9.32
CA LEU A 67 14.09 16.93 9.62
C LEU A 67 13.98 17.22 11.14
N MET A 68 14.79 16.54 11.96
CA MET A 68 15.01 16.97 13.35
C MET A 68 16.46 17.37 13.63
#